data_AF-A0A314XW07-F1
#
_entry.id   AF-A0A314XW07-F1
#
_cell.length_a   1.000
_cell.length_b   1.000
_cell.length_c   1.000
_cell.angle_alpha   90.00
_cell.angle_beta   90.00
_cell.angle_gamma   90.00
#
_symmetry.space_group_name_H-M   'P 1'
#
loop_
_entity.id
_entity.type
_entity.pdbx_description
1 polymer ?
#
loop_
_entity_poly.entity_id
_entity_poly.type
_entity_poly.pdbx_seq_one_letter_code
_entity_poly.pdbx_strand_id
1 'polypeptide(L)'
;MVATLPRYMVCKSRYNAKYLSYVKEDVQIHGFLKFSGEEVLCPYAKFEVEVAKGGNGLVHIRCCYNNKYWVRWSDNQYWIVAGANEPEEDQSKGTCTLFEPVYVDDKDPAQGVRFQHVQLGHYACLRRVSPPQDSCLFAGSKVPDQELCDAYLIVDWETLLALPKHVAFKGDNGNYLSASTFNGHPFLQFSSNDIGQSSVGNEVFSNGDGSSDQIQSLWKVLEAQP
;
A
#
# COMPACT_ATOMS: atom_id res chain seq x y z
N MET A 1 5.12 8.63 18.80
CA MET A 1 4.17 8.98 17.72
C MET A 1 3.02 8.01 17.82
N VAL A 2 1.76 8.49 17.87
CA VAL A 2 0.62 7.58 17.71
C VAL A 2 0.62 7.20 16.24
N ALA A 3 0.91 5.94 15.92
CA ALA A 3 0.88 5.51 14.53
C ALA A 3 -0.56 5.63 14.02
N THR A 4 -0.76 6.52 13.06
CA THR A 4 -2.00 6.67 12.31
C THR A 4 -1.81 5.98 10.97
N LEU A 5 -2.87 5.35 10.44
CA LEU A 5 -2.81 4.77 9.11
C LEU A 5 -2.45 5.83 8.05
N PRO A 6 -1.68 5.47 7.02
CA PRO A 6 -1.47 6.33 5.86
C PRO A 6 -2.80 6.69 5.21
N ARG A 7 -2.90 7.90 4.64
CA ARG A 7 -4.08 8.31 3.86
C ARG A 7 -4.31 7.37 2.67
N TYR A 8 -3.23 6.97 1.99
CA TYR A 8 -3.29 5.97 0.93
C TYR A 8 -2.50 4.74 1.32
N MET A 9 -3.16 3.59 1.35
CA MET A 9 -2.55 2.34 1.78
C MET A 9 -2.74 1.21 0.78
N VAL A 10 -1.81 0.26 0.85
CA VAL A 10 -1.96 -1.10 0.32
C VAL A 10 -1.91 -2.09 1.47
N CYS A 11 -2.82 -3.06 1.44
CA CYS A 11 -2.87 -4.13 2.45
C CYS A 11 -2.22 -5.39 1.88
N LYS A 12 -1.16 -5.89 2.52
CA LYS A 12 -0.57 -7.21 2.24
C LYS A 12 -0.99 -8.19 3.32
N SER A 13 -1.58 -9.33 2.95
CA SER A 13 -1.95 -10.36 3.92
C SER A 13 -0.71 -10.93 4.59
N ARG A 14 -0.72 -11.05 5.93
CA ARG A 14 0.31 -11.79 6.66
C ARG A 14 0.19 -13.31 6.46
N TYR A 15 -0.96 -13.81 6.02
CA TYR A 15 -1.21 -15.23 5.81
C TYR A 15 -0.65 -15.75 4.48
N ASN A 16 -1.03 -15.16 3.34
CA ASN A 16 -0.62 -15.66 2.01
C ASN A 16 0.40 -14.76 1.28
N ALA A 17 0.85 -13.67 1.90
CA ALA A 17 1.76 -12.68 1.33
C ALA A 17 1.28 -12.00 0.03
N LYS A 18 -0.01 -12.08 -0.31
CA LYS A 18 -0.62 -11.37 -1.45
C LYS A 18 -1.20 -10.03 -1.03
N TYR A 19 -1.27 -9.11 -1.98
CA TYR A 19 -1.92 -7.83 -1.81
C TYR A 19 -3.43 -7.96 -1.99
N LEU A 20 -4.18 -7.22 -1.17
CA LEU A 20 -5.61 -7.05 -1.33
C LEU A 20 -5.89 -6.20 -2.57
N SER A 21 -6.68 -6.73 -3.50
CA SER A 21 -7.03 -6.04 -4.73
C SER A 21 -8.52 -6.10 -5.01
N TYR A 22 -9.05 -5.05 -5.62
CA TYR A 22 -10.38 -5.02 -6.20
C TYR A 22 -10.50 -6.01 -7.36
N VAL A 23 -11.55 -6.82 -7.36
CA VAL A 23 -11.81 -7.79 -8.42
C VAL A 23 -12.67 -7.15 -9.51
N LYS A 24 -12.03 -6.86 -10.65
CA LYS A 24 -12.67 -6.24 -11.82
C LYS A 24 -13.17 -7.26 -12.84
N GLU A 25 -12.38 -8.28 -13.16
CA GLU A 25 -12.64 -9.11 -14.36
C GLU A 25 -13.50 -10.35 -14.09
N ASP A 26 -13.43 -10.93 -12.88
CA ASP A 26 -14.26 -12.08 -12.54
C ASP A 26 -15.72 -11.63 -12.31
N VAL A 27 -16.62 -12.15 -13.14
CA VAL A 27 -18.04 -11.77 -13.13
C VAL A 27 -18.76 -12.22 -11.86
N GLN A 28 -18.38 -13.36 -11.27
CA GLN A 28 -19.09 -13.93 -10.11
C GLN A 28 -18.79 -13.15 -8.82
N ILE A 29 -17.58 -12.60 -8.73
CA ILE A 29 -17.10 -11.84 -7.57
C ILE A 29 -16.68 -10.42 -7.97
N HIS A 30 -17.27 -9.87 -9.03
CA HIS A 30 -17.03 -8.49 -9.42
C HIS A 30 -17.38 -7.56 -8.27
N GLY A 31 -16.47 -6.65 -7.92
CA GLY A 31 -16.66 -5.75 -6.79
C GLY A 31 -16.09 -6.25 -5.46
N PHE A 32 -15.74 -7.53 -5.37
CA PHE A 32 -15.12 -8.11 -4.17
C PHE A 32 -13.68 -7.64 -4.02
N LEU A 33 -13.18 -7.78 -2.80
CA LEU A 33 -11.79 -7.54 -2.46
C LEU A 33 -11.12 -8.89 -2.22
N LYS A 34 -10.04 -9.21 -2.93
CA LYS A 34 -9.39 -10.52 -2.87
C LYS A 34 -7.89 -10.39 -2.66
N PHE A 35 -7.32 -11.24 -1.79
CA PHE A 35 -5.88 -11.32 -1.54
C PHE A 35 -5.20 -12.16 -2.63
N SER A 36 -5.11 -11.61 -3.83
CA SER A 36 -4.51 -12.26 -5.00
C SER A 36 -3.52 -11.38 -5.77
N GLY A 37 -3.33 -10.12 -5.36
CA GLY A 37 -2.38 -9.22 -6.02
C GLY A 37 -0.93 -9.62 -5.77
N GLU A 38 -0.11 -9.62 -6.82
CA GLU A 38 1.34 -9.90 -6.75
C GLU A 38 2.17 -8.62 -6.63
N GLU A 39 1.68 -7.52 -7.19
CA GLU A 39 2.41 -6.25 -7.29
C GLU A 39 1.81 -5.20 -6.37
N VAL A 40 2.68 -4.54 -5.60
CA VAL A 40 2.27 -3.48 -4.68
C VAL A 40 1.69 -2.27 -5.43
N LEU A 41 2.17 -2.00 -6.66
CA LEU A 41 1.74 -0.88 -7.50
C LEU A 41 0.52 -1.19 -8.38
N CYS A 42 -0.17 -2.31 -8.14
CA CYS A 42 -1.38 -2.65 -8.86
C CYS A 42 -2.46 -1.56 -8.69
N PRO A 43 -3.09 -1.05 -9.76
CA PRO A 43 -4.11 0.01 -9.67
C PRO A 43 -5.35 -0.41 -8.87
N TYR A 44 -5.58 -1.72 -8.72
CA TYR A 44 -6.69 -2.28 -7.97
C TYR A 44 -6.40 -2.47 -6.47
N ALA A 45 -5.15 -2.26 -6.02
CA ALA A 45 -4.70 -2.52 -4.66
C ALA A 45 -4.60 -1.26 -3.78
N LYS A 46 -4.85 -0.07 -4.35
CA LYS A 46 -4.78 1.21 -3.64
C LYS A 46 -6.11 1.54 -2.95
N PHE A 47 -6.05 1.80 -1.65
CA PHE A 47 -7.19 2.21 -0.84
C PHE A 47 -6.92 3.55 -0.15
N GLU A 48 -7.93 4.42 -0.09
CA GLU A 48 -7.91 5.66 0.67
C GLU A 48 -8.56 5.44 2.04
N VAL A 49 -7.90 5.90 3.09
CA VAL A 49 -8.37 5.89 4.47
C VAL A 49 -8.90 7.27 4.80
N GLU A 50 -10.15 7.34 5.20
CA GLU A 50 -10.82 8.57 5.60
C GLU A 50 -11.25 8.46 7.06
N VAL A 51 -10.84 9.40 7.91
CA VAL A 51 -11.21 9.39 9.33
C VAL A 51 -12.70 9.74 9.46
N ALA A 52 -13.42 8.97 10.29
CA ALA A 52 -14.84 9.21 10.56
C ALA A 52 -15.06 10.53 11.29
N LYS A 53 -16.22 11.17 11.08
CA LYS A 53 -16.53 12.49 11.62
C LYS A 53 -16.62 12.52 13.15
N GLY A 54 -16.94 11.38 13.77
CA GLY A 54 -17.10 11.24 15.22
C GLY A 54 -15.83 11.36 16.08
N GLY A 55 -14.63 11.43 15.48
CA GLY A 55 -13.37 11.69 16.20
C GLY A 55 -12.91 10.57 17.14
N ASN A 56 -13.46 9.36 17.00
CA ASN A 56 -13.15 8.19 17.83
C ASN A 56 -12.06 7.27 17.24
N GLY A 57 -11.37 7.71 16.18
CA GLY A 57 -10.34 6.91 15.51
C GLY A 57 -10.88 5.84 14.56
N LEU A 58 -12.21 5.75 14.37
CA LEU A 58 -12.80 4.92 13.32
C LEU A 58 -12.50 5.51 11.94
N VAL A 59 -12.47 4.63 10.94
CA VAL A 59 -12.16 5.00 9.57
C VAL A 59 -13.17 4.42 8.58
N HIS A 60 -13.33 5.11 7.47
CA HIS A 60 -13.84 4.56 6.24
C HIS A 60 -12.66 4.16 5.35
N ILE A 61 -12.84 3.08 4.58
CA ILE A 61 -11.83 2.62 3.63
C ILE A 61 -12.48 2.63 2.25
N ARG A 62 -11.90 3.37 1.32
CA ARG A 62 -12.42 3.53 -0.05
C ARG A 62 -11.46 2.93 -1.05
N CYS A 63 -11.98 2.13 -1.98
CA CYS A 63 -11.22 1.65 -3.12
C CYS A 63 -10.97 2.81 -4.09
N CYS A 64 -9.69 3.12 -4.36
CA CYS A 64 -9.34 4.23 -5.26
C CYS A 64 -9.70 3.93 -6.71
N TYR A 65 -9.82 2.66 -7.12
CA TYR A 65 -10.15 2.30 -8.49
C TYR A 65 -11.60 2.64 -8.88
N ASN A 66 -12.58 2.20 -8.08
CA ASN A 66 -14.00 2.39 -8.39
C ASN A 66 -14.66 3.50 -7.55
N ASN A 67 -13.89 4.16 -6.68
CA ASN A 67 -14.34 5.23 -5.79
C ASN A 67 -15.47 4.82 -4.84
N LYS A 68 -15.49 3.57 -4.37
CA LYS A 68 -16.52 3.04 -3.47
C LYS A 68 -15.95 2.57 -2.13
N TYR A 69 -16.73 2.75 -1.08
CA TYR A 69 -16.37 2.38 0.28
C TYR A 69 -16.54 0.88 0.53
N TRP A 70 -15.69 0.37 1.40
CA TRP A 70 -15.79 -0.97 1.96
C TRP A 70 -17.09 -1.08 2.75
N VAL A 71 -17.87 -2.09 2.40
CA VAL A 71 -19.17 -2.35 3.01
C VAL A 71 -19.46 -3.85 2.91
N ARG A 72 -20.37 -4.33 3.75
CA ARG A 72 -20.91 -5.67 3.58
C ARG A 72 -21.63 -5.81 2.24
N TRP A 73 -21.49 -6.97 1.62
CA TRP A 73 -22.12 -7.26 0.33
C TRP A 73 -23.65 -7.23 0.40
N SER A 74 -24.22 -7.68 1.52
CA SER A 74 -25.65 -7.56 1.83
C SER A 74 -25.92 -7.77 3.32
N ASP A 75 -27.14 -7.48 3.77
CA ASP A 75 -27.56 -7.60 5.18
C ASP A 75 -27.44 -9.02 5.76
N ASN A 76 -27.35 -10.05 4.91
CA ASN A 76 -27.21 -11.45 5.31
C ASN A 76 -25.84 -12.05 4.98
N GLN A 77 -24.93 -11.26 4.40
CA GLN A 77 -23.61 -11.70 3.99
C GLN A 77 -22.53 -10.92 4.75
N TYR A 78 -21.43 -11.60 5.05
CA TYR A 78 -20.28 -11.01 5.76
C TYR A 78 -19.08 -10.77 4.83
N TRP A 79 -19.24 -11.04 3.53
CA TRP A 79 -18.29 -10.61 2.51
C TRP A 79 -18.18 -9.08 2.51
N ILE A 80 -16.95 -8.57 2.46
CA ILE A 80 -16.67 -7.14 2.35
C ILE A 80 -16.31 -6.82 0.91
N VAL A 81 -17.01 -5.85 0.33
CA VAL A 81 -16.89 -5.43 -1.06
C VAL A 81 -16.65 -3.92 -1.13
N ALA A 82 -16.07 -3.43 -2.23
CA ALA A 82 -16.01 -1.99 -2.51
C ALA A 82 -17.29 -1.54 -3.23
N GLY A 83 -18.39 -1.44 -2.48
CA GLY A 83 -19.74 -1.31 -3.04
C GLY A 83 -20.49 -0.02 -2.71
N ALA A 84 -20.20 0.62 -1.57
CA ALA A 84 -20.96 1.78 -1.10
C ALA A 84 -20.53 3.08 -1.80
N ASN A 85 -21.50 3.91 -2.22
CA ASN A 85 -21.23 5.19 -2.88
C ASN A 85 -20.83 6.30 -1.89
N GLU A 86 -21.30 6.20 -0.65
CA GLU A 86 -21.15 7.21 0.39
C GLU A 86 -20.78 6.53 1.71
N PRO A 87 -20.10 7.24 2.64
CA PRO A 87 -19.84 6.72 3.97
C PRO A 87 -21.15 6.64 4.79
N GLU A 88 -21.28 5.60 5.61
CA GLU A 88 -22.41 5.41 6.53
C GLU A 88 -21.88 5.13 7.94
N GLU A 89 -22.12 6.07 8.85
CA GLU A 89 -21.62 6.04 10.23
C GLU A 89 -22.63 5.47 11.23
N ASP A 90 -23.89 5.25 10.83
CA ASP A 90 -24.89 4.59 11.68
C ASP A 90 -24.52 3.11 11.89
N GLN A 91 -23.96 2.82 13.06
CA GLN A 91 -23.48 1.49 13.45
C GLN A 91 -24.60 0.45 13.56
N SER A 92 -25.88 0.84 13.53
CA SER A 92 -27.00 -0.09 13.55
C SER A 92 -27.36 -0.63 12.16
N LYS A 93 -26.95 0.05 11.08
CA LYS A 93 -27.29 -0.33 9.71
C LYS A 93 -26.34 -1.36 9.13
N GLY A 94 -26.88 -2.35 8.41
CA GLY A 94 -26.07 -3.34 7.67
C GLY A 94 -25.15 -2.71 6.60
N THR A 95 -25.46 -1.49 6.17
CA THR A 95 -24.69 -0.68 5.23
C THR A 95 -23.59 0.16 5.89
N CYS A 96 -23.38 0.06 7.21
CA CYS A 96 -22.30 0.77 7.91
C CYS A 96 -20.95 0.50 7.23
N THR A 97 -20.15 1.55 7.05
CA THR A 97 -18.85 1.48 6.35
C THR A 97 -17.67 1.74 7.30
N LEU A 98 -17.92 1.75 8.60
CA LEU A 98 -16.91 2.02 9.62
C LEU A 98 -16.09 0.77 9.93
N PHE A 99 -14.78 0.97 10.01
CA PHE A 99 -13.82 0.00 10.50
C PHE A 99 -12.99 0.61 11.62
N GLU A 100 -12.69 -0.20 12.63
CA GLU A 100 -11.72 0.14 13.68
C GLU A 100 -10.37 -0.52 13.34
N PRO A 101 -9.29 0.27 13.18
CA PRO A 101 -7.95 -0.28 13.06
C PRO A 101 -7.41 -0.74 14.41
N VAL A 102 -7.03 -2.01 14.51
CA VAL A 102 -6.47 -2.63 15.72
C VAL A 102 -5.08 -3.17 15.42
N TYR A 103 -4.06 -2.58 16.03
CA TYR A 103 -2.66 -2.96 15.80
C TYR A 103 -2.33 -4.30 16.47
N VAL A 104 -1.56 -5.14 15.78
CA VAL A 104 -1.23 -6.50 16.27
C VAL A 104 -0.32 -6.43 17.49
N ASP A 105 0.70 -5.56 17.47
CA ASP A 105 1.64 -5.32 18.59
C ASP A 105 2.02 -3.83 18.65
N ASP A 106 2.12 -3.26 19.86
CA ASP A 106 2.69 -1.94 20.23
C ASP A 106 2.44 -0.75 19.29
N LYS A 107 1.29 -0.75 18.58
CA LYS A 107 0.90 0.29 17.61
C LYS A 107 1.90 0.48 16.46
N ASP A 108 2.64 -0.57 16.08
CA ASP A 108 3.51 -0.51 14.90
C ASP A 108 2.79 -1.12 13.67
N PRO A 109 2.41 -0.31 12.65
CA PRO A 109 1.82 -0.83 11.42
C PRO A 109 2.74 -1.82 10.68
N ALA A 110 4.06 -1.74 10.90
CA ALA A 110 5.02 -2.68 10.32
C ALA A 110 4.92 -4.07 10.96
N GLN A 111 4.41 -4.17 12.20
CA GLN A 111 4.08 -5.46 12.85
C GLN A 111 2.69 -5.96 12.45
N GLY A 112 1.82 -5.06 12.01
CA GLY A 112 0.59 -5.37 11.32
C GLY A 112 -0.64 -4.74 11.95
N VAL A 113 -1.68 -4.62 11.13
CA VAL A 113 -2.96 -4.00 11.48
C VAL A 113 -4.08 -4.99 11.19
N ARG A 114 -5.09 -5.02 12.04
CA ARG A 114 -6.38 -5.66 11.81
C ARG A 114 -7.44 -4.60 11.59
N PHE A 115 -8.48 -4.93 10.84
CA PHE A 115 -9.63 -4.05 10.66
C PHE A 115 -10.88 -4.74 11.23
N GLN A 116 -11.48 -4.16 12.26
CA GLN A 116 -12.74 -4.66 12.81
C GLN A 116 -13.91 -3.91 12.19
N HIS A 117 -14.83 -4.62 11.52
CA HIS A 117 -16.05 -4.04 10.97
C HIS A 117 -16.99 -3.65 12.12
N VAL A 118 -17.25 -2.36 12.29
CA VAL A 118 -17.86 -1.80 13.51
C VAL A 118 -19.26 -2.35 13.77
N GLN A 119 -20.13 -2.41 12.76
CA GLN A 119 -21.50 -2.89 12.96
C GLN A 119 -21.57 -4.39 13.35
N LEU A 120 -20.60 -5.21 12.91
CA LEU A 120 -20.57 -6.64 13.27
C LEU A 120 -19.72 -6.90 14.53
N GLY A 121 -18.75 -6.03 14.81
CA GLY A 121 -17.65 -6.29 15.75
C GLY A 121 -16.72 -7.41 15.29
N HIS A 122 -16.71 -7.74 14.00
CA HIS A 122 -15.94 -8.86 13.44
C HIS A 122 -14.67 -8.34 12.75
N TYR A 123 -13.54 -9.01 12.97
CA TYR A 123 -12.32 -8.76 12.22
C TYR A 123 -12.48 -9.19 10.76
N ALA A 124 -12.21 -8.27 9.85
CA ALA A 124 -12.08 -8.57 8.44
C ALA A 124 -10.86 -9.48 8.26
N CYS A 125 -11.02 -10.58 7.53
CA CYS A 125 -9.99 -11.57 7.29
C CYS A 125 -10.05 -12.14 5.87
N LEU A 126 -8.96 -12.75 5.46
CA LEU A 126 -8.91 -13.63 4.30
C LEU A 126 -9.75 -14.89 4.59
N ARG A 127 -10.80 -15.12 3.79
CA ARG A 127 -11.65 -16.31 3.96
C ARG A 127 -11.17 -17.50 3.15
N ARG A 128 -11.07 -18.65 3.82
CA ARG A 128 -10.76 -19.94 3.20
C ARG A 128 -12.07 -20.68 2.87
N VAL A 129 -12.45 -20.67 1.61
CA VAL A 129 -13.61 -21.38 1.04
C VAL A 129 -13.27 -21.85 -0.36
N SER A 130 -14.17 -22.61 -1.00
CA SER A 130 -14.04 -22.96 -2.41
C SER A 130 -14.10 -21.72 -3.31
N PRO A 131 -13.45 -21.75 -4.49
CA PRO A 131 -13.61 -20.71 -5.51
C PRO A 131 -15.09 -20.50 -5.90
N PRO A 132 -15.48 -19.29 -6.35
CA PRO A 132 -14.59 -18.15 -6.64
C PRO A 132 -14.24 -17.28 -5.42
N GLN A 133 -14.95 -17.41 -4.29
CA GLN A 133 -14.79 -16.53 -3.12
C GLN A 133 -13.59 -16.88 -2.22
N ASP A 134 -12.77 -17.84 -2.62
CA ASP A 134 -11.53 -18.16 -1.91
C ASP A 134 -10.67 -16.89 -1.80
N SER A 135 -10.05 -16.70 -0.64
CA SER A 135 -9.19 -15.55 -0.33
C SER A 135 -9.85 -14.17 -0.46
N CYS A 136 -11.18 -14.09 -0.59
CA CYS A 136 -11.91 -12.82 -0.52
C CYS A 136 -11.99 -12.30 0.92
N LEU A 137 -12.10 -10.98 1.06
CA LEU A 137 -12.23 -10.29 2.33
C LEU A 137 -13.60 -10.57 2.96
N PHE A 138 -13.59 -10.97 4.22
CA PHE A 138 -14.77 -11.42 4.94
C PHE A 138 -14.72 -10.99 6.41
N ALA A 139 -15.82 -10.53 6.98
CA ALA A 139 -15.94 -10.22 8.40
C ALA A 139 -16.09 -11.51 9.23
N GLY A 140 -14.96 -12.08 9.63
CA GLY A 140 -14.81 -13.44 10.19
C GLY A 140 -15.40 -13.64 11.57
N SER A 141 -14.68 -13.20 12.59
CA SER A 141 -14.95 -13.48 14.00
C SER A 141 -14.73 -12.24 14.86
N LYS A 142 -15.32 -12.22 16.05
CA LYS A 142 -15.10 -11.16 17.06
C LYS A 142 -13.75 -11.27 17.78
N VAL A 143 -13.06 -12.39 17.60
CA VAL A 143 -11.76 -12.67 18.24
C VAL A 143 -10.69 -12.70 17.15
N PRO A 144 -9.48 -12.18 17.41
CA PRO A 144 -8.38 -12.24 16.46
C PRO A 144 -8.08 -13.67 15.98
N ASP A 145 -7.76 -13.81 14.70
CA ASP A 145 -7.44 -15.09 14.07
C ASP A 145 -6.01 -15.53 14.43
N GLN A 146 -5.87 -16.78 14.91
CA GLN A 146 -4.58 -17.32 15.35
C GLN A 146 -3.61 -17.58 14.19
N GLU A 147 -4.13 -17.81 12.98
CA GLU A 147 -3.32 -17.99 11.78
C GLU A 147 -3.01 -16.65 11.08
N LEU A 148 -3.40 -15.52 11.70
CA LEU A 148 -3.19 -14.17 11.17
C LEU A 148 -3.89 -13.94 9.82
N CYS A 149 -4.98 -14.66 9.53
CA CYS A 149 -5.81 -14.39 8.35
C CYS A 149 -6.44 -12.99 8.38
N ASP A 150 -6.53 -12.38 9.56
CA ASP A 150 -7.10 -11.05 9.82
C ASP A 150 -6.06 -9.93 9.94
N ALA A 151 -4.77 -10.24 9.78
CA ALA A 151 -3.67 -9.30 9.97
C ALA A 151 -3.02 -8.91 8.64
N TYR A 152 -2.74 -7.62 8.50
CA TYR A 152 -2.23 -7.00 7.29
C TYR A 152 -0.95 -6.23 7.58
N LEU A 153 0.03 -6.33 6.68
CA LEU A 153 1.10 -5.35 6.61
C LEU A 153 0.59 -4.16 5.79
N ILE A 154 0.72 -2.97 6.37
CA ILE A 154 0.29 -1.73 5.74
C ILE A 154 1.48 -1.10 5.02
N VAL A 155 1.35 -0.91 3.72
CA VAL A 155 2.31 -0.16 2.91
C VAL A 155 1.72 1.22 2.66
N ASP A 156 2.49 2.25 3.00
CA ASP A 156 2.16 3.63 2.65
C ASP A 156 2.40 3.83 1.15
N TRP A 157 1.33 4.01 0.39
CA TRP A 157 1.39 4.16 -1.07
C TRP A 157 2.17 5.40 -1.49
N GLU A 158 2.11 6.50 -0.73
CA GLU A 158 2.76 7.76 -1.11
C GLU A 158 4.28 7.64 -1.01
N THR A 159 4.77 6.81 -0.08
CA THR A 159 6.21 6.53 0.04
C THR A 159 6.78 5.70 -1.12
N LEU A 160 5.94 4.95 -1.85
CA LEU A 160 6.38 4.17 -3.02
C LEU A 160 6.74 5.05 -4.21
N LEU A 161 6.28 6.29 -4.22
CA LEU A 161 6.51 7.25 -5.30
C LEU A 161 7.72 8.15 -5.05
N ALA A 162 8.39 8.00 -3.90
CA ALA A 162 9.56 8.78 -3.54
C ALA A 162 10.81 7.89 -3.49
N LEU A 163 11.83 8.24 -4.28
CA LEU A 163 13.13 7.59 -4.13
C LEU A 163 13.86 8.12 -2.87
N PRO A 164 14.69 7.28 -2.21
CA PRO A 164 15.54 7.75 -1.14
C PRO A 164 16.45 8.89 -1.58
N LYS A 165 16.79 9.78 -0.66
CA LYS A 165 17.63 10.95 -0.96
C LYS A 165 18.97 10.59 -1.62
N HIS A 166 19.60 9.48 -1.24
CA HIS A 166 20.85 9.02 -1.84
C HIS A 166 20.68 7.61 -2.40
N VAL A 167 21.04 7.41 -3.67
CA VAL A 167 20.83 6.16 -4.39
C VAL A 167 22.02 5.81 -5.29
N ALA A 168 22.14 4.51 -5.57
CA ALA A 168 22.99 3.97 -6.62
C ALA A 168 22.12 3.12 -7.55
N PHE A 169 22.30 3.28 -8.87
CA PHE A 169 21.54 2.53 -9.87
C PHE A 169 22.36 1.36 -10.39
N LYS A 170 21.78 0.16 -10.41
CA LYS A 170 22.43 -1.04 -10.96
C LYS A 170 21.74 -1.45 -12.26
N GLY A 171 22.53 -1.60 -13.32
CA GLY A 171 22.06 -2.05 -14.62
C GLY A 171 21.76 -3.53 -14.64
N ASP A 172 21.03 -3.96 -15.66
CA ASP A 172 20.82 -5.38 -15.98
C ASP A 172 22.13 -6.10 -16.35
N ASN A 173 23.14 -5.35 -16.78
CA ASN A 173 24.51 -5.81 -16.99
C ASN A 173 25.27 -6.11 -15.69
N GLY A 174 24.67 -5.89 -14.51
CA GLY A 174 25.26 -6.17 -13.21
C GLY A 174 26.20 -5.09 -12.67
N ASN A 175 26.44 -4.01 -13.42
CA ASN A 175 27.29 -2.89 -12.99
C ASN A 175 26.46 -1.71 -12.48
N TYR A 176 27.07 -0.87 -11.66
CA TYR A 176 26.51 0.39 -11.18
C TYR A 176 26.74 1.53 -12.17
N LEU A 177 25.75 2.42 -12.27
CA LEU A 177 25.83 3.68 -13.00
C LEU A 177 26.86 4.58 -12.33
N SER A 178 27.90 4.95 -13.06
CA SER A 178 29.00 5.79 -12.58
C SER A 178 29.18 6.99 -13.50
N ALA A 179 29.44 8.15 -12.90
CA ALA A 179 29.97 9.30 -13.61
C ALA A 179 31.37 9.00 -14.16
N SER A 180 31.62 9.44 -15.38
CA SER A 180 32.88 9.29 -16.10
C SER A 180 33.09 10.46 -17.06
N THR A 181 34.30 10.59 -17.62
CA THR A 181 34.66 11.64 -18.57
C THR A 181 35.27 11.01 -19.82
N PHE A 182 34.72 11.34 -20.99
CA PHE A 182 35.20 10.85 -22.27
C PHE A 182 35.39 12.03 -23.20
N ASN A 183 36.60 12.19 -23.75
CA ASN A 183 37.00 13.36 -24.54
C ASN A 183 36.68 14.71 -23.86
N GLY A 184 36.83 14.80 -22.54
CA GLY A 184 36.53 16.00 -21.76
C GLY A 184 35.04 16.25 -21.49
N HIS A 185 34.14 15.39 -21.98
CA HIS A 185 32.71 15.52 -21.75
C HIS A 185 32.24 14.57 -20.64
N PRO A 186 31.45 15.05 -19.66
CA PRO A 186 30.90 14.21 -18.61
C PRO A 186 29.79 13.32 -19.17
N PHE A 187 29.77 12.06 -18.75
CA PHE A 187 28.72 11.10 -19.10
C PHE A 187 28.50 10.10 -17.95
N LEU A 188 27.38 9.38 -18.02
CA LEU A 188 27.04 8.30 -17.08
C LEU A 188 27.14 6.95 -17.80
N GLN A 189 27.72 5.95 -17.15
CA GLN A 189 27.87 4.61 -17.71
C GLN A 189 27.69 3.52 -16.65
N PHE A 190 27.02 2.43 -16.99
CA PHE A 190 26.96 1.22 -16.15
C PHE A 190 28.26 0.41 -16.25
N SER A 191 29.29 0.85 -15.54
CA SER A 191 30.66 0.30 -15.63
C SER A 191 31.32 -0.01 -14.30
N SER A 192 30.85 0.57 -13.19
CA SER A 192 31.45 0.30 -11.88
C SER A 192 30.91 -1.00 -11.29
N ASN A 193 31.77 -1.80 -10.66
CA ASN A 193 31.36 -2.98 -9.89
C ASN A 193 31.36 -2.73 -8.38
N ASP A 194 31.69 -1.51 -7.93
CA ASP A 194 31.80 -1.13 -6.53
C ASP A 194 30.80 -0.01 -6.17
N ILE A 195 29.82 -0.34 -5.31
CA ILE A 195 28.83 0.63 -4.83
C ILE A 195 29.44 1.73 -3.95
N GLY A 196 30.61 1.49 -3.35
CA GLY A 196 31.34 2.46 -2.54
C GLY A 196 32.10 3.51 -3.35
N GLN A 197 32.18 3.35 -4.67
CA GLN A 197 32.88 4.29 -5.53
C GLN A 197 32.16 5.65 -5.55
N SER A 198 32.88 6.73 -5.30
CA SER A 198 32.30 8.09 -5.16
C SER A 198 31.55 8.58 -6.40
N SER A 199 31.89 8.08 -7.58
CA SER A 199 31.22 8.41 -8.85
C SER A 199 29.89 7.69 -9.07
N VAL A 200 29.53 6.73 -8.21
CA VAL A 200 28.30 5.93 -8.31
C VAL A 200 27.13 6.56 -7.56
N GLY A 201 27.41 7.36 -6.52
CA GLY A 201 26.37 7.97 -5.70
C GLY A 201 25.60 9.06 -6.45
N ASN A 202 24.28 9.07 -6.29
CA ASN A 202 23.38 10.10 -6.81
C ASN A 202 22.47 10.62 -5.69
N GLU A 203 22.10 11.90 -5.77
CA GLU A 203 21.14 12.55 -4.90
C GLU A 203 19.81 12.76 -5.66
N VAL A 204 18.71 12.43 -5.01
CA VAL A 204 17.35 12.60 -5.55
C VAL A 204 16.73 13.85 -4.95
N PHE A 205 16.18 14.70 -5.82
CA PHE A 205 15.42 15.89 -5.47
C PHE A 205 13.99 15.74 -5.97
N SER A 206 13.06 15.62 -5.03
CA SER A 206 11.64 15.60 -5.34
C SER A 206 11.12 17.03 -5.49
N ASN A 207 10.68 17.37 -6.70
CA ASN A 207 9.90 18.57 -6.93
C ASN A 207 8.47 18.24 -6.53
N GLY A 208 7.95 18.83 -5.46
CA GLY A 208 6.62 18.53 -4.91
C GLY A 208 5.42 18.85 -5.83
N ASP A 209 5.66 19.07 -7.13
CA ASP A 209 4.68 19.34 -8.18
C ASP A 209 4.29 18.11 -9.02
N GLY A 210 4.88 16.94 -8.73
CA GLY A 210 4.60 15.70 -9.45
C GLY A 210 5.36 15.56 -10.77
N SER A 211 6.34 16.43 -11.05
CA SER A 211 7.35 16.17 -12.07
C SER A 211 8.28 15.02 -11.63
N SER A 212 8.89 14.32 -12.59
CA SER A 212 9.84 13.24 -12.30
C SER A 212 10.92 13.72 -11.33
N ASP A 213 11.22 12.93 -10.31
CA ASP A 213 12.32 13.20 -9.38
C ASP A 213 13.59 13.59 -10.15
N GLN A 214 14.19 14.74 -9.81
CA GLN A 214 15.45 15.16 -10.40
C GLN A 214 16.58 14.38 -9.75
N ILE A 215 17.38 13.68 -10.54
CA ILE A 215 18.53 12.92 -10.06
C ILE A 215 19.79 13.69 -10.43
N GLN A 216 20.56 14.09 -9.42
CA GLN A 216 21.86 14.72 -9.59
C GLN A 216 22.95 13.73 -9.17
N SER A 217 23.96 13.53 -10.01
CA SER A 217 25.14 12.79 -9.54
C SER A 217 25.83 13.56 -8.43
N LEU A 218 26.21 12.87 -7.35
CA LEU A 218 26.98 13.46 -6.24
C LEU A 218 28.40 13.85 -6.68
N TRP A 219 28.81 13.41 -7.87
CA TRP A 219 29.99 13.92 -8.54
C TRP A 219 29.73 15.36 -8.99
N LYS A 220 30.02 16.32 -8.10
CA LYS A 220 30.00 17.74 -8.46
C LYS A 220 30.99 17.99 -9.60
N VAL A 221 30.47 18.63 -10.64
CA VAL A 221 31.18 19.57 -11.50
C VAL A 221 32.12 20.42 -10.64
N LEU A 222 33.39 20.01 -10.56
CA LEU A 222 34.51 20.86 -10.18
C LEU A 222 34.92 21.65 -11.41
N GLU A 223 34.09 22.60 -11.83
CA GLU A 223 34.49 23.74 -12.65
C GLU A 223 33.77 24.95 -12.03
N ALA A 224 34.42 26.01 -11.55
CA ALA A 224 35.77 26.51 -11.77
C ALA A 224 36.24 27.38 -10.58
N GLN A 225 37.57 27.59 -10.50
CA GLN A 225 38.27 28.89 -10.41
C GLN A 225 39.58 28.76 -9.58
N PRO A 226 40.66 29.49 -9.92
CA PRO A 226 40.81 30.46 -11.01
C PRO A 226 41.54 29.90 -12.25
#